data_AF-A0A350XK26-F1
#
_entry.id   AF-A0A350XK26-F1
#
_cell.length_a   1.000
_cell.length_b   1.000
_cell.length_c   1.000
_cell.angle_alpha   90.00
_cell.angle_beta   90.00
_cell.angle_gamma   90.00
#
_symmetry.space_group_name_H-M   'P 1'
#
loop_
_entity.id
_entity.type
_entity.pdbx_description
1 polymer ?
#
loop_
_entity_poly.entity_id
_entity_poly.type
_entity_poly.pdbx_seq_one_letter_code
_entity_poly.pdbx_strand_id
1 'polypeptide(L)' 'MTKQAQPLPFSSQGAEVILGKSPAQGELAIPVEPTANTLFGPRGACLVSETGALWVSDTGHHRLLGWR' A
#
# COMPACT_ATOMS: atom_id res chain seq x y z
N MET A 1 -18.12 -21.58 -3.94
CA MET A 1 -18.79 -20.29 -4.15
C MET A 1 -17.82 -19.37 -4.86
N THR A 2 -18.11 -18.99 -6.10
CA THR A 2 -17.27 -18.06 -6.87
C THR A 2 -17.48 -16.64 -6.33
N LYS A 3 -16.44 -16.04 -5.75
CA LYS A 3 -16.44 -14.64 -5.29
C LYS A 3 -16.62 -13.78 -6.54
N GLN A 4 -17.80 -13.18 -6.70
CA GLN A 4 -18.09 -12.31 -7.84
C GLN A 4 -17.16 -11.10 -7.72
N ALA A 5 -16.22 -10.95 -8.67
CA ALA A 5 -15.27 -9.85 -8.65
C ALA A 5 -16.03 -8.54 -8.95
N GLN A 6 -16.17 -7.70 -7.92
CA GLN A 6 -16.62 -6.33 -8.13
C GLN A 6 -15.50 -5.56 -8.84
N PRO A 7 -15.80 -4.79 -9.90
CA PRO A 7 -14.78 -4.00 -10.57
C PRO A 7 -14.23 -2.94 -9.61
N LEU A 8 -12.92 -3.02 -9.33
CA LEU A 8 -12.19 -1.95 -8.65
C LEU A 8 -12.29 -0.66 -9.48
N PRO A 9 -12.37 0.52 -8.84
CA PRO A 9 -12.10 0.79 -7.43
C PRO A 9 -13.33 0.78 -6.49
N PHE A 10 -14.52 0.42 -6.94
CA PHE A 10 -15.78 0.66 -6.20
C PHE A 10 -16.25 -0.52 -5.32
N SER A 11 -15.35 -1.35 -4.79
CA SER A 11 -15.75 -2.42 -3.88
C SER A 11 -16.23 -1.85 -2.54
N SER A 12 -17.39 -2.31 -2.06
CA SER A 12 -17.92 -1.90 -0.74
C SER A 12 -17.15 -2.51 0.44
N GLN A 13 -16.32 -3.53 0.19
CA GLN A 13 -15.43 -4.14 1.17
C GLN A 13 -14.10 -3.39 1.33
N GLY A 14 -13.81 -2.42 0.45
CA GLY A 14 -12.54 -1.68 0.46
C GLY A 14 -11.38 -2.48 -0.13
N ALA A 15 -10.15 -2.12 0.26
CA ALA A 15 -8.94 -2.78 -0.22
C ALA A 15 -8.80 -4.19 0.40
N GLU A 16 -8.52 -5.20 -0.42
CA GLU A 16 -8.25 -6.57 0.05
C GLU A 16 -6.89 -6.69 0.73
N VAL A 17 -5.92 -5.90 0.27
CA VAL A 17 -4.57 -5.82 0.83
C VAL A 17 -4.20 -4.35 0.99
N ILE A 18 -3.71 -3.98 2.18
CA ILE A 18 -3.16 -2.65 2.45
C ILE A 18 -1.66 -2.79 2.60
N LEU A 19 -0.91 -2.04 1.79
CA LEU A 19 0.53 -1.94 1.91
C LEU A 19 0.87 -0.64 2.65
N GLY A 20 1.64 -0.77 3.74
CA GLY A 20 2.01 0.34 4.59
C GLY A 20 1.21 0.38 5.89
N LYS A 21 0.91 1.57 6.40
CA LYS A 21 0.16 1.77 7.64
C LYS A 21 -1.35 1.81 7.38
N SER A 22 -2.09 0.92 8.04
CA SER A 22 -3.55 1.01 8.17
C SER A 22 -3.87 1.85 9.41
N PRO A 23 -4.36 3.10 9.26
CA PRO A 23 -4.69 3.91 10.42
C PRO A 23 -5.86 3.30 11.20
N ALA A 24 -5.79 3.36 12.52
CA ALA A 24 -6.90 2.95 13.38
C ALA A 24 -8.08 3.93 13.26
N GLN A 25 -9.29 3.46 13.56
CA GLN A 25 -10.46 4.34 13.56
C GLN A 25 -10.28 5.45 14.60
N GLY A 26 -10.40 6.70 14.18
CA GLY A 26 -10.19 7.87 15.04
C GLY A 26 -8.72 8.29 15.21
N GLU A 27 -7.79 7.66 14.49
CA GLU A 27 -6.40 8.11 14.48
C GLU A 27 -6.27 9.47 13.78
N LEU A 28 -5.57 10.40 14.42
CA LEU A 28 -5.32 11.73 13.85
C LEU A 28 -4.19 11.66 12.82
N ALA A 29 -4.29 12.50 11.79
CA ALA A 29 -3.19 12.70 10.87
C ALA A 29 -2.02 13.36 11.60
N ILE A 30 -0.89 12.65 11.66
CA ILE A 30 0.39 13.13 12.19
C ILE A 30 1.45 13.10 11.08
N PRO A 31 2.56 13.86 11.22
CA PRO A 31 3.70 13.73 10.32
C PRO A 31 4.12 12.26 10.20
N VAL A 32 4.30 11.80 8.97
CA VAL A 32 4.67 10.41 8.70
C VAL A 32 6.19 10.29 8.84
N GLU A 33 6.63 9.54 9.84
CA GLU A 33 8.05 9.22 9.97
C GLU A 33 8.44 8.08 9.01
N PRO A 34 9.61 8.12 8.37
CA PRO A 34 10.10 7.03 7.56
C PRO A 34 10.43 5.80 8.43
N THR A 35 9.69 4.70 8.24
CA THR A 35 9.94 3.40 8.88
C THR A 35 9.94 2.29 7.82
N ALA A 36 10.11 1.04 8.20
CA ALA A 36 10.05 -0.08 7.24
C ALA A 36 8.64 -0.27 6.62
N ASN A 37 7.58 0.23 7.25
CA ASN A 37 6.19 0.00 6.84
C ASN A 37 5.32 1.28 6.76
N THR A 38 5.93 2.46 6.74
CA THR A 38 5.23 3.71 6.45
C THR A 38 5.56 4.21 5.05
N LEU A 39 4.57 4.82 4.41
CA LEU A 39 4.68 5.41 3.08
C LEU A 39 4.16 6.84 3.15
N PHE A 40 4.80 7.74 2.43
CA PHE A 40 4.39 9.13 2.30
C PHE A 40 4.34 9.50 0.81
N GLY A 41 3.12 9.62 0.29
CA GLY A 41 2.88 9.95 -1.12
C GLY A 41 3.58 9.02 -2.14
N PRO A 42 3.44 7.68 -2.04
CA PRO A 42 4.02 6.78 -3.03
C PRO A 42 3.36 7.02 -4.41
N ARG A 43 4.17 7.00 -5.49
CA ARG A 43 3.68 7.33 -6.84
C ARG A 43 3.74 6.18 -7.84
N GLY A 44 4.37 5.07 -7.48
CA GLY A 44 4.47 3.90 -8.33
C GLY A 44 4.83 2.66 -7.53
N ALA A 45 4.45 1.51 -8.08
CA ALA A 45 4.82 0.21 -7.57
C ALA A 45 5.13 -0.73 -8.74
N CYS A 46 6.05 -1.68 -8.53
CA CYS A 46 6.42 -2.68 -9.52
C CYS A 46 6.60 -4.02 -8.83
N LEU A 47 5.83 -5.01 -9.26
CA LEU A 47 6.06 -6.40 -8.91
C LEU A 47 7.03 -6.99 -9.94
N VAL A 48 8.19 -7.46 -9.50
CA VAL A 48 9.27 -7.91 -10.40
C VAL A 48 8.91 -9.20 -11.15
N SER A 49 8.13 -10.08 -10.51
CA SER A 49 7.55 -11.30 -11.09
C SER A 49 6.42 -11.78 -10.18
N GLU A 50 5.62 -12.78 -10.59
CA GLU A 50 4.52 -13.32 -9.77
C GLU A 50 4.95 -13.77 -8.36
N THR A 51 6.21 -14.19 -8.20
CA THR A 51 6.83 -14.59 -6.92
C THR A 51 7.97 -13.66 -6.49
N GLY A 52 8.13 -12.54 -7.19
CA GLY A 52 9.24 -11.61 -7.03
C GLY A 52 8.97 -10.56 -5.97
N ALA A 53 9.99 -9.76 -5.69
CA ALA A 53 9.85 -8.63 -4.78
C ALA A 53 8.86 -7.58 -5.33
N LEU A 54 8.09 -6.98 -4.44
CA LEU A 54 7.32 -5.78 -4.73
C LEU A 54 8.15 -4.55 -4.34
N TRP A 55 8.39 -3.66 -5.29
CA TRP A 55 9.04 -2.38 -5.05
C TRP A 55 8.03 -1.24 -5.09
N VAL A 56 8.16 -0.28 -4.18
CA VAL A 56 7.34 0.95 -4.15
C VAL A 56 8.24 2.19 -4.17
N SER A 57 7.88 3.17 -4.99
CA SER A 57 8.49 4.50 -4.99
C SER A 57 7.84 5.40 -3.95
N ASP A 58 8.36 5.37 -2.74
CA ASP A 58 7.93 6.18 -1.58
C ASP A 58 8.39 7.62 -1.72
N THR A 59 7.77 8.34 -2.67
CA THR A 59 8.29 9.58 -3.24
C THR A 59 8.43 10.70 -2.21
N GLY A 60 7.47 10.81 -1.28
CA GLY A 60 7.53 11.81 -0.22
C GLY A 60 8.64 11.59 0.79
N HIS A 61 9.11 10.35 0.96
CA HIS A 61 10.30 10.04 1.77
C HIS A 61 11.58 9.92 0.94
N HIS A 62 11.54 10.21 -0.36
CA HIS A 62 12.69 10.15 -1.26
C HIS A 62 13.44 8.81 -1.26
N ARG A 63 12.70 7.68 -1.19
CA ARG A 63 13.29 6.34 -1.09
C ARG A 63 12.53 5.28 -1.91
N LEU A 64 13.16 4.12 -2.04
CA LEU A 64 12.53 2.89 -2.51
C LEU A 64 12.37 1.92 -1.34
N LEU A 65 11.24 1.24 -1.26
CA LEU A 65 11.00 0.15 -0.32
C LEU A 65 10.69 -1.15 -1.08
N GLY A 66 11.23 -2.26 -0.59
CA GLY A 66 11.06 -3.58 -1.16
C GLY A 66 10.42 -4.54 -0.17
N TRP A 67 9.41 -5.29 -0.62
CA TRP A 67 8.76 -6.37 0.13
C TRP A 67 9.03 -7.72 -0.54
N ARG A 68 9.23 -8.75 0.29
CA ARG A 68 9.35 -10.16 -0.07
C ARG A 68 8.62 -11.00 0.96
#